data_AF-A0A5C5UP27-F1
#
_entry.id   AF-A0A5C5UP27-F1
#
_cell.length_a   1.000
_cell.length_b   1.000
_cell.length_c   1.000
_cell.angle_alpha   90.00
_cell.angle_beta   90.00
_cell.angle_gamma   90.00
#
_symmetry.space_group_name_H-M   'P 1'
#
loop_
_entity.id
_entity.type
_entity.pdbx_description
1 polymer ?
#
loop_
_entity_poly.entity_id
_entity_poly.type
_entity_poly.pdbx_seq_one_letter_code
_entity_poly.pdbx_strand_id
1 'polypeptide(L)'
;MNLYTFGKALVKAALTPLYRFEVIGLEKFPKEGGVLLCSNHIHALDPPVVGMTAPRTVHFMAKEELFKTPVLGPILPRVNAFPVKRGMSDREALRSALKILKSGEVMGLFPEGTRSTDGVLKKGLSGAGFFALRGDADVVPCAIIGPYKTFRKVKVVYGDPINMAPFRERKASADEVTEVIMERIQAILDEYKENK
;
A
#
# COMPACT_ATOMS: atom_id res chain seq x y z
N MET A 1 15.22 6.21 -18.95
CA MET A 1 14.77 5.83 -17.59
C MET A 1 13.55 6.68 -17.24
N ASN A 2 12.41 6.07 -16.92
CA ASN A 2 11.21 6.84 -16.58
C ASN A 2 11.46 7.60 -15.25
N LEU A 3 10.86 8.77 -15.10
CA LEU A 3 10.99 9.66 -13.95
C LEU A 3 10.57 8.99 -12.63
N TYR A 4 9.61 8.06 -12.70
CA TYR A 4 9.25 7.19 -11.57
C TYR A 4 10.41 6.29 -11.15
N THR A 5 11.08 5.63 -12.11
CA THR A 5 12.24 4.77 -11.85
C THR A 5 13.41 5.57 -11.28
N PHE A 6 13.62 6.80 -11.76
CA PHE A 6 14.62 7.72 -11.20
C PHE A 6 14.27 8.14 -9.77
N GLY A 7 13.03 8.55 -9.52
CA GLY A 7 12.55 8.91 -8.18
C GLY A 7 12.64 7.73 -7.20
N LYS A 8 12.25 6.53 -7.65
CA LYS A 8 12.41 5.27 -6.92
C LYS A 8 13.88 5.02 -6.56
N ALA A 9 14.80 5.20 -7.52
CA ALA A 9 16.23 5.03 -7.29
C ALA A 9 16.78 6.07 -6.32
N LEU A 10 16.36 7.33 -6.41
CA LEU A 10 16.77 8.41 -5.51
C LEU A 10 16.30 8.15 -4.07
N VAL A 11 15.02 7.82 -3.88
CA VAL A 11 14.46 7.48 -2.56
C VAL A 11 15.17 6.27 -1.98
N LYS A 12 15.39 5.23 -2.78
CA LYS A 12 16.15 4.05 -2.36
C LYS A 12 17.58 4.42 -1.95
N ALA A 13 18.29 5.21 -2.74
CA ALA A 13 19.65 5.66 -2.42
C ALA A 13 19.70 6.51 -1.14
N ALA A 14 18.69 7.35 -0.89
CA ALA A 14 18.63 8.19 0.30
C ALA A 14 18.27 7.39 1.57
N LEU A 15 17.30 6.46 1.48
CA LEU A 15 16.78 5.75 2.66
C LEU A 15 17.56 4.48 3.01
N THR A 16 18.13 3.76 2.04
CA THR A 16 18.87 2.50 2.28
C THR A 16 20.06 2.65 3.24
N PRO A 17 20.90 3.71 3.20
CA PRO A 17 21.98 3.87 4.19
C PRO A 17 21.46 4.20 5.59
N LEU A 18 20.28 4.81 5.69
CA LEU A 18 19.67 5.19 6.96
C LEU A 18 18.93 4.02 7.63
N TYR A 19 18.33 3.13 6.84
CA TYR A 19 17.51 2.03 7.32
C TYR A 19 17.94 0.72 6.67
N ARG A 20 18.15 -0.31 7.48
CA ARG A 20 18.55 -1.64 7.00
C ARG A 20 17.33 -2.39 6.48
N PHE A 21 16.83 -2.00 5.31
CA PHE A 21 15.64 -2.60 4.73
C PHE A 21 15.84 -4.09 4.44
N GLU A 22 14.87 -4.88 4.86
CA GLU A 22 14.80 -6.32 4.59
C GLU A 22 13.47 -6.57 3.88
N VAL A 23 13.52 -7.08 2.64
CA VAL A 23 12.33 -7.25 1.80
C VAL A 23 12.09 -8.73 1.58
N ILE A 24 10.88 -9.20 1.86
CA ILE A 24 10.53 -10.63 1.90
C ILE A 24 9.23 -10.84 1.11
N GLY A 25 9.11 -11.95 0.39
CA GLY A 25 7.87 -12.35 -0.28
C GLY A 25 7.64 -11.72 -1.66
N LEU A 26 8.66 -11.13 -2.29
CA LEU A 26 8.53 -10.48 -3.61
C LEU A 26 8.16 -11.48 -4.71
N GLU A 27 8.60 -12.73 -4.58
CA GLU A 27 8.31 -13.84 -5.49
C GLU A 27 6.83 -14.19 -5.57
N LYS A 28 6.05 -13.85 -4.54
CA LYS A 28 4.61 -14.08 -4.44
C LYS A 28 3.79 -13.00 -5.15
N PHE A 29 4.41 -11.87 -5.50
CA PHE A 29 3.70 -10.72 -6.04
C PHE A 29 3.21 -10.99 -7.48
N PRO A 30 1.92 -10.78 -7.79
CA PRO A 30 1.39 -11.02 -9.14
C PRO A 30 2.12 -10.20 -10.20
N LYS A 31 2.66 -10.88 -11.22
CA LYS A 31 3.44 -10.23 -12.29
C LYS A 31 2.57 -9.38 -13.23
N GLU A 32 1.32 -9.76 -13.37
CA GLU A 32 0.33 -9.15 -14.27
C GLU A 32 -1.00 -8.97 -13.54
N GLY A 33 -1.97 -8.32 -14.19
CA GLY A 33 -3.27 -8.03 -13.60
C GLY A 33 -3.25 -6.91 -12.56
N GLY A 34 -4.44 -6.48 -12.16
CA GLY A 34 -4.63 -5.45 -11.16
C GLY A 34 -4.25 -5.95 -9.77
N VAL A 35 -3.58 -5.14 -8.97
CA VAL A 35 -3.23 -5.50 -7.59
C VAL A 35 -3.63 -4.38 -6.64
N LEU A 36 -4.45 -4.72 -5.66
CA LEU A 36 -4.67 -3.88 -4.49
C LEU A 36 -3.65 -4.27 -3.41
N LEU A 37 -2.61 -3.47 -3.24
CA LEU A 37 -1.57 -3.66 -2.24
C LEU A 37 -1.99 -3.00 -0.93
N CYS A 38 -2.32 -3.81 0.07
CA CYS A 38 -2.82 -3.37 1.37
C CYS A 38 -1.74 -3.50 2.44
N SER A 39 -1.33 -2.39 3.07
CA SER A 39 -0.32 -2.39 4.13
C SER A 39 -0.83 -1.75 5.42
N ASN A 40 -0.27 -2.17 6.56
CA ASN A 40 -0.35 -1.37 7.79
C ASN A 40 0.39 -0.03 7.60
N HIS A 41 0.02 0.98 8.42
CA HIS A 41 0.60 2.31 8.32
C HIS A 41 1.17 2.79 9.67
N ILE A 42 2.50 2.79 9.82
CA ILE A 42 3.21 3.18 11.05
C ILE A 42 3.98 4.49 10.93
N HIS A 43 4.25 4.98 9.71
CA HIS A 43 5.07 6.17 9.48
C HIS A 43 4.77 6.90 8.17
N ALA A 44 5.10 8.18 8.09
CA ALA A 44 4.95 8.97 6.85
C ALA A 44 5.82 8.46 5.68
N LEU A 45 6.82 7.63 5.98
CA LEU A 45 7.71 7.02 4.99
C LEU A 45 7.14 5.72 4.39
N ASP A 46 6.01 5.22 4.88
CA ASP A 46 5.47 3.96 4.38
C ASP A 46 5.12 3.98 2.89
N PRO A 47 4.41 4.99 2.34
CA PRO A 47 4.17 5.03 0.90
C PRO A 47 5.45 5.00 0.05
N PRO A 48 6.48 5.84 0.29
CA PRO A 48 7.72 5.77 -0.48
C PRO A 48 8.50 4.48 -0.25
N VAL A 49 8.47 3.90 0.96
CA VAL A 49 9.13 2.62 1.27
C VAL A 49 8.48 1.46 0.51
N VAL A 50 7.15 1.36 0.53
CA VAL A 50 6.42 0.36 -0.24
C VAL A 50 6.62 0.58 -1.73
N GLY A 51 6.55 1.82 -2.21
CA GLY A 51 6.79 2.15 -3.62
C GLY A 51 8.20 1.78 -4.09
N MET A 52 9.23 1.92 -3.24
CA MET A 52 10.60 1.58 -3.60
C MET A 52 10.92 0.08 -3.51
N THR A 53 10.21 -0.66 -2.67
CA THR A 53 10.45 -2.09 -2.42
C THR A 53 9.57 -3.00 -3.27
N ALA A 54 8.39 -2.54 -3.67
CA ALA A 54 7.47 -3.33 -4.50
C ALA A 54 8.09 -3.67 -5.88
N PRO A 55 7.80 -4.86 -6.42
CA PRO A 55 8.37 -5.30 -7.71
C PRO A 55 7.72 -4.59 -8.89
N ARG A 56 6.49 -4.09 -8.71
CA ARG A 56 5.72 -3.33 -9.71
C ARG A 56 5.51 -1.89 -9.23
N THR A 57 5.25 -1.00 -10.17
CA THR A 57 4.95 0.42 -9.91
C THR A 57 3.66 0.53 -9.11
N VAL A 58 3.72 1.22 -7.97
CA VAL A 58 2.58 1.41 -7.06
C VAL A 58 2.03 2.83 -7.16
N HIS A 59 0.70 2.94 -7.26
CA HIS A 59 -0.04 4.20 -7.28
C HIS A 59 -0.71 4.42 -5.92
N PHE A 60 -0.44 5.55 -5.28
CA PHE A 60 -1.01 5.87 -3.96
C PHE A 60 -1.99 7.04 -4.03
N MET A 61 -3.05 6.96 -3.25
CA MET A 61 -3.86 8.15 -2.94
C MET A 61 -3.07 9.05 -1.99
N ALA A 62 -2.97 10.33 -2.33
CA ALA A 62 -2.38 11.36 -1.49
C ALA A 62 -3.33 12.54 -1.34
N LYS A 63 -3.33 13.17 -0.16
CA LYS A 63 -4.14 14.36 0.12
C LYS A 63 -3.88 15.46 -0.91
N GLU A 64 -4.93 16.05 -1.48
CA GLU A 64 -4.83 17.11 -2.50
C GLU A 64 -3.95 18.29 -2.02
N GLU A 65 -3.96 18.61 -0.72
CA GLU A 65 -3.14 19.68 -0.16
C GLU A 65 -1.63 19.43 -0.32
N LEU A 66 -1.20 18.15 -0.36
CA LEU A 66 0.21 17.81 -0.59
C LEU A 66 0.64 18.15 -2.02
N PHE A 67 -0.28 18.12 -3.00
CA PHE A 67 -0.01 18.49 -4.38
C PHE A 67 0.21 20.00 -4.56
N LYS A 68 -0.23 20.81 -3.58
CA LYS A 68 -0.06 22.27 -3.56
C LYS A 68 1.22 22.70 -2.84
N THR A 69 1.96 21.77 -2.25
CA THR A 69 3.20 22.07 -1.51
C THR A 69 4.36 22.31 -2.50
N PRO A 70 5.14 23.40 -2.42
CA PRO A 70 6.15 23.76 -3.42
C PRO A 70 7.19 22.66 -3.72
N VAL A 71 7.54 21.85 -2.72
CA VAL A 71 8.50 20.73 -2.87
C VAL A 71 7.80 19.42 -3.26
N LEU A 72 6.73 19.04 -2.55
CA LEU A 72 6.06 17.75 -2.77
C LEU A 72 5.17 17.74 -4.02
N GLY A 73 4.55 18.87 -4.36
CA GLY A 73 3.60 18.99 -5.46
C GLY A 73 4.14 18.54 -6.80
N PRO A 74 5.34 18.99 -7.22
CA PRO A 74 5.97 18.51 -8.44
C PRO A 74 6.45 17.05 -8.37
N ILE A 75 6.65 16.49 -7.18
CA ILE A 75 7.19 15.13 -6.98
C ILE A 75 6.08 14.09 -6.99
N LEU A 76 4.95 14.38 -6.35
CA LEU A 76 3.86 13.43 -6.12
C LEU A 76 3.31 12.76 -7.39
N PRO A 77 2.95 13.50 -8.46
CA PRO A 77 2.52 12.87 -9.72
C PRO A 77 3.61 12.00 -10.33
N ARG A 78 4.89 12.36 -10.13
CA ARG A 78 6.05 11.64 -10.68
C ARG A 78 6.35 10.35 -9.94
N VAL A 79 5.86 10.21 -8.71
CA VAL A 79 5.88 8.97 -7.92
C VAL A 79 4.52 8.26 -7.95
N ASN A 80 3.70 8.54 -8.98
CA ASN A 80 2.39 7.93 -9.22
C ASN A 80 1.39 8.11 -8.07
N ALA A 81 1.55 9.18 -7.29
CA ALA A 81 0.51 9.60 -6.37
C ALA A 81 -0.59 10.36 -7.11
N PHE A 82 -1.85 10.12 -6.76
CA PHE A 82 -3.00 10.88 -7.28
C PHE A 82 -3.78 11.54 -6.13
N PRO A 83 -4.35 12.74 -6.38
CA PRO A 83 -5.00 13.52 -5.33
C PRO A 83 -6.30 12.88 -4.86
N VAL A 84 -6.59 13.01 -3.57
CA VAL A 84 -7.90 12.76 -2.98
C VAL A 84 -8.29 13.95 -2.09
N LYS A 85 -9.52 14.42 -2.23
CA LYS A 85 -10.11 15.47 -1.42
C LYS A 85 -10.58 14.90 -0.08
N ARG A 86 -10.47 15.70 1.00
CA ARG A 86 -11.01 15.32 2.30
C ARG A 86 -12.55 15.22 2.23
N GLY A 87 -13.08 14.03 2.49
CA GLY A 87 -14.51 13.77 2.61
C GLY A 87 -14.94 12.48 1.90
N MET A 88 -16.05 11.88 2.35
CA MET A 88 -16.59 10.59 1.87
C MET A 88 -17.10 10.58 0.41
N SER A 89 -17.00 11.68 -0.33
CA SER A 89 -17.67 11.87 -1.63
C SER A 89 -16.72 12.19 -2.78
N ASP A 90 -15.42 11.93 -2.65
CA ASP A 90 -14.50 12.07 -3.79
C ASP A 90 -14.67 10.90 -4.78
N ARG A 91 -15.78 10.97 -5.53
CA ARG A 91 -16.14 10.02 -6.58
C ARG A 91 -15.07 9.93 -7.67
N GLU A 92 -14.30 11.00 -7.87
CA GLU A 92 -13.22 11.04 -8.84
C GLU A 92 -12.03 10.21 -8.39
N ALA A 93 -11.62 10.33 -7.12
CA ALA A 93 -10.60 9.48 -6.52
C ALA A 93 -11.00 8.00 -6.55
N LEU A 94 -12.27 7.68 -6.24
CA LEU A 94 -12.79 6.31 -6.35
C LEU A 94 -12.70 5.76 -7.78
N ARG A 95 -13.14 6.55 -8.77
CA ARG A 95 -13.08 6.16 -10.19
C ARG A 95 -11.64 5.97 -10.67
N SER A 96 -10.74 6.88 -10.28
CA SER A 96 -9.32 6.80 -10.63
C SER A 96 -8.68 5.53 -10.07
N ALA A 97 -8.95 5.21 -8.81
CA ALA A 97 -8.46 4.00 -8.17
C ALA A 97 -8.98 2.72 -8.86
N LEU A 98 -10.28 2.66 -9.16
CA LEU A 98 -10.85 1.53 -9.90
C LEU A 98 -10.30 1.44 -11.31
N LYS A 99 -10.01 2.57 -11.97
CA LYS A 99 -9.38 2.60 -13.29
C LYS A 99 -7.97 2.02 -13.25
N ILE A 100 -7.16 2.38 -12.25
CA ILE A 100 -5.80 1.84 -12.03
C ILE A 100 -5.86 0.32 -11.84
N LEU A 101 -6.76 -0.16 -10.98
CA LEU A 101 -6.89 -1.61 -10.75
C LEU A 101 -7.30 -2.34 -12.05
N LYS A 102 -8.31 -1.81 -12.76
CA LYS A 102 -8.80 -2.40 -14.01
C LYS A 102 -7.85 -2.26 -15.20
N SER A 103 -6.91 -1.31 -15.18
CA SER A 103 -5.84 -1.22 -16.19
C SER A 103 -4.72 -2.24 -15.95
N GLY A 104 -4.84 -3.07 -14.91
CA GLY A 104 -3.83 -4.04 -14.56
C GLY A 104 -2.64 -3.41 -13.84
N GLU A 105 -2.83 -2.28 -13.16
CA GLU A 105 -1.78 -1.59 -12.39
C GLU A 105 -1.94 -1.86 -10.88
N VAL A 106 -0.94 -1.44 -10.10
CA VAL A 106 -0.94 -1.65 -8.64
C VAL A 106 -1.43 -0.40 -7.93
N MET A 107 -2.50 -0.53 -7.17
CA MET A 107 -2.97 0.51 -6.25
C MET A 107 -2.50 0.18 -4.83
N GLY A 108 -1.76 1.10 -4.20
CA GLY A 108 -1.38 1.02 -2.80
C GLY A 108 -2.44 1.65 -1.90
N LEU A 109 -2.79 0.96 -0.81
CA LEU A 109 -3.78 1.40 0.17
C LEU A 109 -3.32 1.04 1.59
N PHE A 110 -3.63 1.93 2.52
CA PHE A 110 -3.49 1.69 3.96
C PHE A 110 -4.90 1.54 4.55
N PRO A 111 -5.40 0.31 4.81
CA PRO A 111 -6.79 0.09 5.15
C PRO A 111 -7.24 0.79 6.44
N GLU A 112 -6.32 1.04 7.38
CA GLU A 112 -6.57 1.77 8.63
C GLU A 112 -7.01 3.24 8.40
N GLY A 113 -6.73 3.81 7.22
CA GLY A 113 -7.05 5.20 6.86
C GLY A 113 -6.25 6.27 7.61
N THR A 114 -5.47 5.88 8.61
CA THR A 114 -4.58 6.74 9.40
C THR A 114 -3.37 5.96 9.86
N ARG A 115 -2.36 6.66 10.39
CA ARG A 115 -1.19 6.03 10.98
C ARG A 115 -1.53 5.44 12.36
N SER A 116 -1.03 4.24 12.61
CA SER A 116 -0.87 3.68 13.95
C SER A 116 0.28 4.39 14.66
N THR A 117 0.04 4.79 15.92
CA THR A 117 1.01 5.52 16.76
C THR A 117 1.46 4.70 17.97
N ASP A 118 0.74 3.63 18.27
CA ASP A 118 0.96 2.68 19.36
C ASP A 118 1.58 1.35 18.88
N GLY A 119 1.76 1.19 17.56
CA GLY A 119 2.33 -0.02 16.97
C GLY A 119 1.35 -1.20 16.93
N VAL A 120 0.06 -0.93 17.12
CA VAL A 120 -1.03 -1.89 16.99
C VAL A 120 -1.77 -1.64 15.68
N LEU A 121 -2.10 -2.71 14.95
CA LEU A 121 -2.91 -2.64 13.75
C LEU A 121 -4.34 -2.22 14.12
N LYS A 122 -4.83 -1.12 13.57
CA LYS A 122 -6.20 -0.63 13.84
C LYS A 122 -7.23 -1.37 13.01
N LYS A 123 -8.52 -1.19 13.34
CA LYS A 123 -9.63 -1.66 12.51
C LYS A 123 -9.52 -1.06 11.11
N GLY A 124 -9.62 -1.91 10.09
CA GLY A 124 -9.66 -1.47 8.70
C GLY A 124 -10.97 -0.79 8.33
N LEU A 125 -10.92 0.13 7.37
CA LEU A 125 -12.08 0.77 6.77
C LEU A 125 -12.62 -0.06 5.59
N SER A 126 -13.94 -0.05 5.40
CA SER A 126 -14.63 -0.77 4.32
C SER A 126 -14.14 -0.41 2.91
N GLY A 127 -13.47 0.73 2.74
CA GLY A 127 -12.87 1.16 1.47
C GLY A 127 -11.92 0.11 0.87
N ALA A 128 -11.16 -0.61 1.69
CA ALA A 128 -10.27 -1.66 1.20
C ALA A 128 -11.04 -2.81 0.54
N GLY A 129 -12.03 -3.37 1.23
CA GLY A 129 -12.91 -4.40 0.67
C GLY A 129 -13.73 -3.90 -0.51
N PHE A 130 -14.15 -2.63 -0.52
CA PHE A 130 -14.82 -2.02 -1.69
C PHE A 130 -13.94 -2.08 -2.94
N PHE A 131 -12.67 -1.63 -2.85
CA PHE A 131 -11.75 -1.69 -3.98
C PHE A 131 -11.40 -3.12 -4.37
N ALA A 132 -11.21 -4.01 -3.39
CA ALA A 132 -10.92 -5.42 -3.64
C ALA A 132 -12.05 -6.10 -4.44
N LEU A 133 -13.31 -5.84 -4.07
CA LEU A 133 -14.47 -6.42 -4.75
C LEU A 133 -14.74 -5.79 -6.11
N ARG A 134 -14.56 -4.47 -6.27
CA ARG A 134 -14.94 -3.71 -7.49
C ARG A 134 -13.81 -3.52 -8.50
N GLY A 135 -12.57 -3.68 -8.08
CA GLY A 135 -11.38 -3.37 -8.86
C GLY A 135 -10.95 -4.46 -9.85
N ASP A 136 -11.56 -5.64 -9.78
CA ASP A 136 -11.13 -6.82 -10.55
C ASP A 136 -9.62 -7.12 -10.40
N ALA A 137 -9.16 -7.06 -9.15
CA ALA A 137 -7.77 -7.18 -8.77
C ALA A 137 -7.59 -8.24 -7.70
N ASP A 138 -6.39 -8.82 -7.63
CA ASP A 138 -5.94 -9.57 -6.45
C ASP A 138 -5.59 -8.61 -5.32
N VAL A 139 -5.72 -9.06 -4.08
CA VAL A 139 -5.24 -8.30 -2.92
C VAL A 139 -3.93 -8.87 -2.44
N VAL A 140 -2.89 -8.05 -2.36
CA VAL A 140 -1.62 -8.45 -1.75
C VAL A 140 -1.52 -7.80 -0.37
N PRO A 141 -1.59 -8.58 0.73
CA PRO A 141 -1.32 -8.05 2.06
C PRO A 141 0.18 -7.77 2.21
N CYS A 142 0.51 -6.68 2.91
CA CYS A 142 1.87 -6.24 3.17
C CYS A 142 1.99 -5.78 4.62
N ALA A 143 3.14 -6.04 5.23
CA ALA A 143 3.45 -5.59 6.57
C ALA A 143 4.79 -4.85 6.61
N ILE A 144 4.78 -3.66 7.19
CA ILE A 144 5.96 -2.87 7.52
C ILE A 144 6.23 -3.05 9.02
N ILE A 145 7.40 -3.58 9.34
CA ILE A 145 7.77 -3.99 10.70
C ILE A 145 9.10 -3.36 11.09
N GLY A 146 9.14 -2.83 12.31
CA GLY A 146 10.33 -2.24 12.90
C GLY A 146 10.23 -0.71 12.98
N PRO A 147 11.03 -0.09 13.86
CA PRO A 147 11.01 1.35 14.01
C PRO A 147 11.73 2.01 12.83
N TYR A 148 11.21 3.15 12.37
CA TYR A 148 11.96 4.08 11.52
C TYR A 148 13.04 4.81 12.32
N LYS A 149 14.02 4.06 12.82
CA LYS A 149 15.19 4.57 13.55
C LYS A 149 16.46 4.28 12.76
N THR A 150 17.35 5.27 12.67
CA THR A 150 18.59 5.17 11.92
C THR A 150 19.40 3.94 12.33
N PHE A 151 19.95 3.22 11.34
CA PHE A 151 20.71 1.98 11.47
C PHE A 151 19.95 0.78 12.06
N ARG A 152 18.62 0.89 12.25
CA ARG A 152 17.76 -0.24 12.62
C ARG A 152 17.14 -0.86 11.37
N LYS A 153 16.77 -2.13 11.49
CA LYS A 153 16.08 -2.87 10.43
C LYS A 153 14.63 -2.40 10.31
N VAL A 154 14.19 -2.25 9.06
CA VAL A 154 12.78 -2.09 8.70
C VAL A 154 12.46 -3.22 7.72
N LYS A 155 11.60 -4.14 8.11
CA LYS A 155 11.15 -5.24 7.25
C LYS A 155 9.94 -4.78 6.44
N VAL A 156 9.92 -5.12 5.16
CA VAL A 156 8.74 -5.00 4.28
C VAL A 156 8.42 -6.39 3.78
N VAL A 157 7.32 -6.96 4.26
CA VAL A 157 6.95 -8.34 4.01
C VAL A 157 5.69 -8.37 3.16
N TYR A 158 5.77 -8.98 1.98
CA TYR A 158 4.64 -9.21 1.08
C TYR A 158 4.09 -10.62 1.33
N GLY A 159 2.80 -10.70 1.66
CA GLY A 159 2.11 -11.97 1.90
C GLY A 159 1.55 -12.59 0.63
N ASP A 160 0.91 -13.75 0.79
CA ASP A 160 0.28 -14.45 -0.31
C ASP A 160 -0.92 -13.65 -0.87
N PRO A 161 -1.04 -13.53 -2.21
CA PRO A 161 -2.18 -12.87 -2.83
C PRO A 161 -3.50 -13.55 -2.46
N ILE A 162 -4.49 -12.75 -2.13
CA ILE A 162 -5.84 -13.20 -1.82
C ILE A 162 -6.67 -13.10 -3.10
N ASN A 163 -7.11 -14.24 -3.62
CA ASN A 163 -8.02 -14.30 -4.75
C ASN A 163 -9.41 -13.78 -4.32
N MET A 164 -9.88 -12.73 -4.99
CA MET A 164 -11.16 -12.09 -4.69
C MET A 164 -12.37 -12.74 -5.37
N ALA A 165 -12.18 -13.64 -6.34
CA ALA A 165 -13.28 -14.27 -7.07
C ALA A 165 -14.30 -14.96 -6.16
N PRO A 166 -13.91 -15.80 -5.16
CA PRO A 166 -14.87 -16.44 -4.27
C PRO A 166 -15.70 -15.45 -3.43
N PHE A 167 -15.08 -14.33 -3.04
CA PHE A 167 -15.76 -13.26 -2.31
C PHE A 167 -16.78 -12.51 -3.19
N ARG A 168 -16.44 -12.29 -4.47
CA ARG A 168 -17.36 -11.68 -5.45
C ARG A 168 -18.54 -12.59 -5.77
N GLU A 169 -18.29 -13.89 -5.98
CA GLU A 169 -19.32 -14.88 -6.32
C GLU A 169 -20.39 -14.99 -5.22
N ARG A 170 -19.96 -15.07 -3.96
CA ARG A 170 -20.89 -15.12 -2.81
C ARG A 170 -21.40 -13.75 -2.36
N LYS A 171 -21.03 -12.67 -3.07
CA LYS A 171 -21.42 -11.29 -2.76
C LYS A 171 -21.07 -10.89 -1.32
N ALA A 172 -19.85 -11.20 -0.88
CA ALA A 172 -19.33 -10.80 0.42
C ALA A 172 -19.43 -9.28 0.62
N SER A 173 -19.59 -8.85 1.88
CA SER A 173 -19.65 -7.42 2.18
C SER A 173 -18.26 -6.78 2.11
N ALA A 174 -18.20 -5.47 1.89
CA ALA A 174 -16.93 -4.74 1.90
C ALA A 174 -16.24 -4.79 3.27
N ASP A 175 -17.01 -4.76 4.36
CA ASP A 175 -16.47 -4.87 5.72
C ASP A 175 -15.83 -6.23 5.96
N GLU A 176 -16.52 -7.31 5.58
CA GLU A 176 -16.00 -8.68 5.70
C GLU A 176 -14.70 -8.89 4.90
N VAL A 177 -14.66 -8.39 3.66
CA VAL A 177 -13.43 -8.49 2.85
C VAL A 177 -12.31 -7.66 3.47
N THR A 178 -12.60 -6.47 4.00
CA THR A 178 -11.61 -5.69 4.75
C THR A 178 -11.09 -6.46 5.96
N GLU A 179 -11.96 -7.11 6.74
CA GLU A 179 -11.55 -7.91 7.91
C GLU A 179 -10.59 -9.02 7.52
N VAL A 180 -10.89 -9.79 6.46
CA VAL A 180 -9.99 -10.82 5.94
C VAL A 180 -8.63 -10.24 5.52
N ILE A 181 -8.60 -9.08 4.87
CA ILE A 181 -7.35 -8.40 4.49
C ILE A 181 -6.55 -8.04 5.74
N MET A 182 -7.21 -7.49 6.77
CA MET A 182 -6.58 -7.10 8.02
C MET A 182 -6.04 -8.29 8.79
N GLU A 183 -6.77 -9.41 8.84
CA GLU A 183 -6.31 -10.67 9.43
C GLU A 183 -5.03 -11.18 8.75
N ARG A 184 -4.94 -11.08 7.42
CA ARG A 184 -3.72 -11.47 6.69
C ARG A 184 -2.55 -10.55 6.99
N ILE A 185 -2.77 -9.23 7.10
CA ILE A 185 -1.73 -8.29 7.52
C ILE A 185 -1.28 -8.59 8.95
N GLN A 186 -2.22 -8.86 9.87
CA GLN A 186 -1.93 -9.18 11.26
C GLN A 186 -1.12 -10.48 11.38
N ALA A 187 -1.48 -11.52 10.63
CA ALA A 187 -0.73 -12.78 10.61
C ALA A 187 0.74 -12.56 10.20
N ILE A 188 0.99 -11.73 9.19
CA ILE A 188 2.37 -11.38 8.78
C ILE A 188 3.08 -10.58 9.89
N LEU A 189 2.38 -9.64 10.54
CA LEU A 189 2.94 -8.88 11.66
C LEU A 189 3.37 -9.83 12.78
N ASP A 190 2.54 -10.79 13.15
CA ASP A 190 2.83 -11.73 14.25
C ASP A 190 4.02 -12.63 13.90
N GLU A 191 4.04 -13.22 12.70
CA GLU A 191 5.13 -14.10 12.23
C GLU A 191 6.50 -13.39 12.24
N TYR A 192 6.56 -12.12 11.82
CA TYR A 192 7.84 -11.43 11.60
C TYR A 192 8.27 -10.50 12.74
N LYS A 193 7.39 -10.24 13.72
CA LYS A 193 7.68 -9.46 14.94
C LYS A 193 8.41 -10.27 16.01
N GLU A 194 8.24 -11.60 16.01
CA GLU A 194 8.87 -12.51 16.98
C GLU A 194 10.30 -12.94 16.61
N ASN A 195 10.67 -12.84 15.33
CA ASN A 195 12.02 -13.14 14.82
C ASN A 195 13.04 -12.04 15.17
N LYS A 196 13.33 -11.90 16.48
CA LYS A 196 14.34 -11.00 17.08
C LYS A 196 15.77 -11.53 16.93
#